data_AF-A0A838K9V2-F1
#
_entry.id   AF-A0A838K9V2-F1
#
_cell.length_a   1.000
_cell.length_b   1.000
_cell.length_c   1.000
_cell.angle_alpha   90.00
_cell.angle_beta   90.00
_cell.angle_gamma   90.00
#
_symmetry.space_group_name_H-M   'P 1'
#
loop_
_entity.id
_entity.type
_entity.pdbx_description
1 polymer ?
#
loop_
_entity_poly.entity_id
_entity_poly.type
_entity_poly.pdbx_seq_one_letter_code
_entity_poly.pdbx_strand_id
1 'polypeptide(L)'
;MGRAPSAEEVAAAAGLTVGEVIDGWRRLHEQHALVLNASATEIRMANPFSAAPTAYRVRAAGRWWYANCAWDAFGICAALQTDGRIEASCPDCLDPISVDVRQQRPDDTSLVFHCLVPAARWWDDIVFT
;
A
#
# COMPACT_ATOMS: atom_id res chain seq x y z
N MET A 1 -3.26 -14.15 -1.48
CA MET A 1 -3.05 -12.69 -1.49
C MET A 1 -3.43 -12.10 -0.13
N GLY A 2 -2.80 -10.99 0.24
CA GLY A 2 -3.27 -10.02 1.23
C GLY A 2 -4.52 -9.30 0.70
N ARG A 3 -5.46 -8.96 1.58
CA ARG A 3 -6.60 -8.09 1.22
C ARG A 3 -6.90 -7.12 2.35
N ALA A 4 -7.55 -6.01 2.02
CA ALA A 4 -8.14 -5.16 3.04
C ALA A 4 -9.20 -5.94 3.85
N PRO A 5 -9.29 -5.70 5.17
CA PRO A 5 -10.36 -6.24 5.99
C PRO A 5 -11.68 -5.54 5.64
N SER A 6 -12.81 -6.22 5.82
CA SER A 6 -14.12 -5.59 5.73
C SER A 6 -14.44 -4.80 7.02
N ALA A 7 -15.40 -3.89 6.96
CA ALA A 7 -15.83 -3.15 8.13
C ALA A 7 -16.41 -4.08 9.21
N GLU A 8 -17.09 -5.15 8.81
CA GLU A 8 -17.62 -6.20 9.71
C GLU A 8 -16.50 -6.95 10.43
N GLU A 9 -15.43 -7.31 9.73
CA GLU A 9 -14.29 -8.00 10.34
C GLU A 9 -13.59 -7.13 11.38
N VAL A 10 -13.39 -5.85 11.07
CA VAL A 10 -12.80 -4.90 12.01
C VAL A 10 -13.74 -4.62 13.17
N ALA A 11 -15.04 -4.47 12.92
CA ALA A 11 -16.05 -4.25 13.95
C ALA A 11 -16.07 -5.42 14.96
N ALA A 12 -16.12 -6.65 14.45
CA ALA A 12 -16.06 -7.85 15.28
C ALA A 12 -14.76 -7.95 16.09
N ALA A 13 -13.61 -7.65 15.48
CA ALA A 13 -12.31 -7.72 16.16
C ALA A 13 -12.12 -6.62 17.21
N ALA A 14 -12.69 -5.44 17.00
CA ALA A 14 -12.54 -4.27 17.87
C ALA A 14 -13.65 -4.15 18.93
N GLY A 15 -14.69 -4.98 18.87
CA GLY A 15 -15.87 -4.84 19.74
C GLY A 15 -16.68 -3.57 19.46
N LEU A 16 -16.71 -3.16 18.19
CA LEU A 16 -17.43 -1.97 17.71
C LEU A 16 -18.58 -2.37 16.79
N THR A 17 -19.45 -1.42 16.48
CA THR A 17 -20.41 -1.54 15.38
C THR A 17 -19.76 -1.22 14.03
N VAL A 18 -20.34 -1.72 12.94
CA VAL A 18 -19.89 -1.40 11.57
C VAL A 18 -19.93 0.11 11.31
N GLY A 19 -20.94 0.81 11.82
CA GLY A 19 -21.06 2.27 11.69
C GLY A 19 -19.90 3.01 12.35
N GLU A 20 -19.52 2.62 13.58
CA GLU A 20 -18.38 3.23 14.29
C GLU A 20 -17.05 3.00 13.57
N VAL A 21 -16.86 1.83 12.95
CA VAL A 21 -15.68 1.55 12.12
C VAL A 21 -15.64 2.45 10.90
N ILE A 22 -16.75 2.56 10.16
CA ILE A 22 -16.83 3.40 8.97
C ILE A 22 -16.59 4.88 9.33
N ASP A 23 -17.17 5.37 10.43
CA ASP A 23 -16.94 6.74 10.89
C ASP A 23 -15.50 6.96 11.35
N GLY A 24 -14.88 5.96 11.98
CA GLY A 24 -13.44 5.98 12.30
C GLY A 24 -12.58 6.04 11.04
N TRP A 25 -12.89 5.25 10.04
CA TRP A 25 -12.22 5.25 8.75
C TRP A 25 -12.35 6.58 8.01
N ARG A 26 -13.52 7.23 8.06
CA ARG A 26 -13.70 8.59 7.49
C ARG A 26 -12.80 9.61 8.18
N ARG A 27 -12.70 9.60 9.51
CA ARG A 27 -11.77 10.48 10.23
C ARG A 27 -10.31 10.21 9.87
N LEU A 28 -9.91 8.94 9.75
CA LEU A 28 -8.56 8.57 9.31
C LEU A 28 -8.31 9.01 7.86
N HIS A 29 -9.33 8.96 7.01
CA HIS A 29 -9.24 9.44 5.63
C HIS A 29 -9.02 10.95 5.54
N GLU A 30 -9.82 11.73 6.27
CA GLU A 30 -9.68 13.19 6.38
C GLU A 30 -8.31 13.62 6.92
N GLN A 31 -7.70 12.78 7.76
CA GLN A 31 -6.38 12.98 8.33
C GLN A 31 -5.24 12.41 7.48
N HIS A 32 -5.54 11.95 6.26
CA HIS A 32 -4.54 11.40 5.34
C HIS A 32 -3.80 10.17 5.92
N ALA A 33 -4.45 9.40 6.80
CA ALA A 33 -3.91 8.18 7.37
C ALA A 33 -4.30 6.91 6.56
N LEU A 34 -5.41 6.98 5.82
CA LEU A 34 -5.82 5.95 4.85
C LEU A 34 -6.62 6.59 3.71
N VAL A 35 -6.87 5.84 2.65
CA VAL A 35 -7.70 6.27 1.51
C VAL A 35 -8.89 5.35 1.42
N LEU A 36 -10.10 5.92 1.38
CA LEU A 36 -11.32 5.16 1.15
C LEU A 36 -11.67 5.09 -0.34
N ASN A 37 -12.51 4.12 -0.68
CA ASN A 37 -13.14 4.06 -2.00
C ASN A 37 -14.17 5.20 -2.17
N ALA A 38 -14.75 5.32 -3.37
CA ALA A 38 -15.70 6.39 -3.68
C ALA A 38 -16.98 6.36 -2.82
N SER A 39 -17.37 5.20 -2.28
CA SER A 39 -18.51 5.10 -1.36
C SER A 39 -18.16 5.46 0.08
N ALA A 40 -16.88 5.71 0.39
CA ALA A 40 -16.38 6.00 1.73
C ALA A 40 -16.72 4.90 2.76
N THR A 41 -16.72 3.63 2.32
CA THR A 41 -17.08 2.47 3.17
C THR A 41 -16.02 1.38 3.17
N GLU A 42 -15.06 1.40 2.25
CA GLU A 42 -14.00 0.39 2.17
C GLU A 42 -12.64 1.05 2.02
N ILE A 43 -11.61 0.42 2.58
CA ILE A 43 -10.23 0.86 2.42
C ILE A 43 -9.78 0.60 0.98
N ARG A 44 -9.39 1.67 0.29
CA ARG A 44 -8.69 1.63 -1.01
C ARG A 44 -7.18 1.52 -0.81
N MET A 45 -6.64 2.31 0.11
CA MET A 45 -5.21 2.33 0.45
C MET A 45 -5.06 2.49 1.97
N ALA A 46 -4.15 1.73 2.56
CA ALA A 46 -3.66 1.96 3.91
C ALA A 46 -2.15 1.83 3.81
N ASN A 47 -1.47 2.93 3.51
CA ASN A 47 -0.07 2.93 3.13
C ASN A 47 0.76 2.12 4.15
N PRO A 48 1.62 1.20 3.67
CA PRO A 48 2.07 1.04 2.28
C PRO A 48 1.17 0.13 1.40
N PHE A 49 0.07 -0.40 1.92
CA PHE A 49 -0.75 -1.40 1.24
C PHE A 49 -1.82 -0.78 0.34
N SER A 50 -1.98 -1.34 -0.85
CA SER A 50 -3.10 -1.09 -1.75
C SER A 50 -4.11 -2.25 -1.67
N ALA A 51 -5.40 -1.92 -1.55
CA ALA A 51 -6.49 -2.89 -1.71
C ALA A 51 -6.80 -3.14 -3.20
N ALA A 52 -6.41 -2.21 -4.09
CA ALA A 52 -6.54 -2.35 -5.53
C ALA A 52 -5.27 -2.98 -6.16
N PRO A 53 -5.38 -3.78 -7.23
CA PRO A 53 -4.22 -4.24 -7.98
C PRO A 53 -3.39 -3.08 -8.52
N THR A 54 -2.07 -3.18 -8.43
CA THR A 54 -1.11 -2.23 -8.99
C THR A 54 0.01 -2.97 -9.70
N ALA A 55 0.86 -2.24 -10.43
CA ALA A 55 2.08 -2.78 -11.02
C ALA A 55 3.11 -3.21 -9.94
N TYR A 56 2.92 -2.82 -8.68
CA TYR A 56 3.87 -3.06 -7.59
C TYR A 56 3.37 -4.20 -6.70
N ARG A 57 3.92 -5.39 -6.91
CA ARG A 57 3.60 -6.58 -6.14
C ARG A 57 4.71 -6.93 -5.17
N VAL A 58 4.33 -7.29 -3.94
CA VAL A 58 5.30 -7.66 -2.90
C VAL A 58 4.96 -9.03 -2.32
N ARG A 59 5.90 -9.97 -2.39
CA ARG A 59 5.83 -11.24 -1.66
C ARG A 59 6.48 -11.03 -0.30
N ALA A 60 5.67 -11.07 0.76
CA ALA A 60 6.14 -10.90 2.14
C ALA A 60 5.22 -11.67 3.10
N ALA A 61 5.78 -12.20 4.19
CA ALA A 61 5.04 -12.98 5.19
C ALA A 61 4.17 -14.11 4.59
N GLY A 62 4.70 -14.84 3.61
CA GLY A 62 4.01 -15.95 2.94
C GLY A 62 2.83 -15.55 2.04
N ARG A 63 2.63 -14.25 1.78
CA ARG A 63 1.51 -13.72 0.99
C ARG A 63 2.01 -12.77 -0.11
N TRP A 64 1.15 -12.56 -1.09
CA TRP A 64 1.29 -11.50 -2.10
C TRP A 64 0.47 -10.29 -1.71
N TRP A 65 1.07 -9.12 -1.76
CA TRP A 65 0.48 -7.82 -1.48
C TRP A 65 0.61 -6.91 -2.70
N TYR A 66 -0.25 -5.91 -2.80
CA TYR A 66 -0.07 -4.78 -3.72
C TYR A 66 0.37 -3.56 -2.91
N ALA A 67 1.34 -2.81 -3.44
CA ALA A 67 1.76 -1.52 -2.90
C ALA A 67 1.19 -0.38 -3.76
N ASN A 68 1.04 0.82 -3.19
CA ASN A 68 0.50 1.96 -3.96
C ASN A 68 1.50 2.47 -5.02
N CYS A 69 2.79 2.45 -4.72
CA CYS A 69 3.86 2.94 -5.59
C CYS A 69 5.18 2.16 -5.34
N ALA A 70 6.24 2.51 -6.06
CA ALA A 70 7.54 1.86 -5.90
C ALA A 70 8.13 2.08 -4.49
N TRP A 71 7.97 3.29 -3.92
CA TRP A 71 8.40 3.59 -2.56
C TRP A 71 7.66 2.74 -1.52
N ASP A 72 6.32 2.68 -1.62
CA ASP A 72 5.49 1.87 -0.72
C ASP A 72 5.80 0.37 -0.82
N ALA A 73 6.28 -0.12 -1.98
CA ALA A 73 6.66 -1.53 -2.12
C ALA A 73 7.76 -1.93 -1.12
N PHE A 74 8.74 -1.07 -0.88
CA PHE A 74 9.74 -1.25 0.19
C PHE A 74 9.12 -1.11 1.58
N GLY A 75 8.15 -0.18 1.71
CA GLY A 75 7.39 0.03 2.93
C GLY A 75 6.68 -1.23 3.43
N ILE A 76 6.16 -2.10 2.55
CA ILE A 76 5.48 -3.35 2.95
C ILE A 76 6.42 -4.27 3.74
N CYS A 77 7.64 -4.50 3.24
CA CYS A 77 8.63 -5.33 3.95
C CYS A 77 8.99 -4.73 5.30
N ALA A 78 9.14 -3.40 5.36
CA ALA A 78 9.42 -2.68 6.61
C ALA A 78 8.27 -2.78 7.62
N ALA A 79 7.02 -2.57 7.18
CA ALA A 79 5.82 -2.63 8.02
C ALA A 79 5.58 -4.03 8.60
N LEU A 80 5.86 -5.08 7.81
CA LEU A 80 5.74 -6.47 8.25
C LEU A 80 7.00 -7.00 8.95
N GLN A 81 8.06 -6.19 9.04
CA GLN A 81 9.35 -6.55 9.62
C GLN A 81 9.89 -7.89 9.10
N THR A 82 9.80 -8.10 7.79
CA THR A 82 10.14 -9.37 7.14
C THR A 82 10.86 -9.15 5.81
N ASP A 83 11.65 -10.14 5.42
CA ASP A 83 12.24 -10.19 4.09
C ASP A 83 11.15 -10.40 3.03
N GLY A 84 11.41 -9.94 1.82
CA GLY A 84 10.43 -10.07 0.75
C GLY A 84 11.02 -9.86 -0.64
N ARG A 85 10.16 -10.06 -1.64
CA ARG A 85 10.46 -9.80 -3.05
C ARG A 85 9.48 -8.79 -3.60
N ILE A 86 10.00 -7.73 -4.20
CA ILE A 86 9.23 -6.73 -4.93
C ILE A 86 9.31 -7.08 -6.41
N GLU A 87 8.17 -7.12 -7.08
CA GLU A 87 8.03 -7.25 -8.53
C GLU A 87 7.30 -6.02 -9.06
N ALA A 88 7.88 -5.38 -10.07
CA ALA A 88 7.35 -4.21 -10.76
C ALA A 88 7.74 -4.23 -12.24
N SER A 89 7.41 -3.17 -12.96
CA SER A 89 7.90 -2.93 -14.32
C SER A 89 8.36 -1.48 -14.47
N CYS A 90 9.36 -1.24 -15.31
CA CYS A 90 9.79 0.11 -15.67
C CYS A 90 8.61 0.86 -16.30
N PRO A 91 8.27 2.09 -15.85
CA PRO A 91 7.15 2.83 -16.43
C PRO A 91 7.40 3.32 -17.86
N ASP A 92 8.65 3.36 -18.31
CA ASP A 92 9.04 3.79 -19.67
C ASP A 92 9.05 2.63 -20.68
N CYS A 93 9.83 1.57 -20.40
CA CYS A 93 10.01 0.45 -21.33
C CYS A 93 9.22 -0.82 -20.98
N LEU A 94 8.56 -0.87 -19.82
CA LEU A 94 7.85 -2.05 -19.30
C LEU A 94 8.72 -3.27 -18.96
N ASP A 95 10.05 -3.14 -19.00
CA ASP A 95 10.95 -4.21 -18.59
C ASP A 95 10.67 -4.62 -17.13
N PRO A 96 10.66 -5.93 -16.82
CA PRO A 96 10.39 -6.42 -15.48
C PRO A 96 11.51 -6.00 -14.53
N ILE A 97 11.13 -5.50 -13.36
CA ILE A 97 12.03 -5.16 -12.26
C ILE A 97 11.70 -6.10 -11.09
N SER A 98 12.73 -6.73 -10.54
CA SER A 98 12.61 -7.57 -9.34
C SER A 98 13.70 -7.20 -8.35
N VAL A 99 13.32 -6.99 -7.09
CA VAL A 99 14.24 -6.63 -6.00
C VAL A 99 13.97 -7.55 -4.81
N ASP A 100 14.98 -8.26 -4.32
CA ASP A 100 14.91 -8.96 -3.05
C ASP A 100 15.30 -8.00 -1.92
N VAL A 101 14.44 -7.88 -0.91
CA VAL A 101 14.73 -7.16 0.33
C VAL A 101 15.09 -8.18 1.40
N ARG A 102 16.33 -8.10 1.90
CA ARG A 102 16.85 -8.97 2.97
C ARG A 102 17.46 -8.15 4.07
N GLN A 103 17.10 -8.44 5.32
CA GLN A 103 17.61 -7.72 6.49
C GLN A 103 17.47 -6.19 6.31
N GLN A 104 16.30 -5.77 5.83
CA GLN A 104 15.94 -4.36 5.55
C GLN A 104 16.80 -3.67 4.47
N ARG A 105 17.46 -4.42 3.59
CA ARG A 105 18.26 -3.88 2.49
C ARG A 105 17.86 -4.51 1.15
N PRO A 106 17.73 -3.72 0.08
CA PRO A 106 17.58 -4.28 -1.25
C PRO A 106 18.89 -4.91 -1.74
N ASP A 107 18.77 -5.94 -2.57
CA ASP A 107 19.89 -6.58 -3.28
C ASP A 107 20.42 -5.74 -4.45
N ASP A 108 19.56 -4.90 -5.04
CA ASP A 108 19.93 -3.88 -6.02
C ASP A 108 19.69 -2.47 -5.48
N THR A 109 20.77 -1.69 -5.38
CA THR A 109 20.76 -0.28 -4.94
C THR A 109 20.98 0.71 -6.08
N SER A 110 21.09 0.23 -7.32
CA SER A 110 21.29 1.05 -8.52
C SER A 110 19.99 1.64 -9.07
N LEU A 111 18.85 1.02 -8.72
CA LEU A 111 17.52 1.46 -9.15
C LEU A 111 17.14 2.81 -8.53
N VAL A 112 16.39 3.61 -9.29
CA VAL A 112 15.85 4.90 -8.85
C VAL A 112 14.34 4.89 -8.88
N PHE A 113 13.72 5.57 -7.91
CA PHE A 113 12.29 5.86 -7.91
C PHE A 113 12.04 7.23 -8.53
N HIS A 114 11.15 7.29 -9.51
CA HIS A 114 10.71 8.54 -10.12
C HIS A 114 9.51 9.11 -9.34
N CYS A 115 9.69 10.27 -8.72
CA CYS A 115 8.59 11.06 -8.17
C CYS A 115 8.02 11.95 -9.28
N LEU A 116 6.88 11.56 -9.86
CA LEU A 116 6.23 12.34 -10.91
C LEU A 116 5.65 13.64 -10.33
N VAL A 117 4.95 13.53 -9.20
CA VAL A 117 4.38 14.66 -8.46
C VAL A 117 5.26 14.97 -7.24
N PRO A 118 5.53 16.26 -6.92
CA PRO A 118 6.22 16.62 -5.68
C PRO A 118 5.48 16.08 -4.46
N ALA A 119 6.20 15.47 -3.50
CA ALA A 119 5.58 14.79 -2.36
C ALA A 119 4.62 15.67 -1.53
N ALA A 120 4.89 16.98 -1.45
CA ALA A 120 4.02 17.96 -0.78
C ALA A 120 2.63 18.12 -1.44
N ARG A 121 2.44 17.62 -2.66
CA ARG A 121 1.20 17.70 -3.45
C ARG A 121 0.52 16.34 -3.61
N TRP A 122 1.08 15.26 -3.07
CA TRP A 122 0.53 13.91 -3.25
C TRP A 122 -0.91 13.78 -2.76
N TRP A 123 -1.30 14.48 -1.71
CA TRP A 123 -2.67 14.42 -1.20
C TRP A 123 -3.69 15.23 -2.01
N ASP A 124 -3.27 15.99 -3.03
CA ASP A 124 -4.21 16.59 -3.99
C ASP A 124 -4.94 15.48 -4.79
N ASP A 125 -4.21 14.43 -5.16
CA ASP A 125 -4.72 13.18 -5.73
C ASP A 125 -3.73 12.05 -5.45
N ILE A 126 -3.88 11.39 -4.30
CA ILE A 126 -2.94 10.35 -3.85
C ILE A 126 -2.96 9.10 -4.75
N VAL A 127 -3.98 8.97 -5.60
CA VAL A 127 -4.04 7.90 -6.61
C VAL A 127 -3.15 8.23 -7.81
N PHE A 128 -2.85 9.52 -8.03
CA PHE A 128 -1.98 10.03 -9.10
C PHE A 128 -0.76 10.75 -8.50
N THR A 129 0.33 10.00 -8.26
CA THR A 129 1.57 10.52 -7.64
C THR A 129 2.83 10.17 -8.42
#